data_AF-A0A0M8PHY2-F1
#
_entry.id   AF-A0A0M8PHY2-F1
#
_cell.length_a   1.000
_cell.length_b   1.000
_cell.length_c   1.000
_cell.angle_alpha   90.00
_cell.angle_beta   90.00
_cell.angle_gamma   90.00
#
_symmetry.space_group_name_H-M   'P 1'
#
loop_
_entity.id
_entity.type
_entity.pdbx_description
1 polymer ?
#
loop_
_entity_poly.entity_id
_entity_poly.type
_entity_poly.pdbx_seq_one_letter_code
_entity_poly.pdbx_strand_id
1 'polypeptide(L)'
;MEWFVSCWHAALGKNTLRTGDAVDRAAAMDAVLGEGRHAVRATEGAAVEDMAYVKIGDELGNVSGFIDLNLGSDELRARIEKACARMHERTAALEGATQTSSPPVVAPPVLSSTPAGSVTEPWDRIEQWLGAHLPEVTIIGASVGSIERAVEATEVTGPQELVDLFGHIGGFPRDAWVQLFPVHELFDLDRMVDERRLELEVWGELDEDAGAEPLAGSAAGEAVETFVSEFVPFAGRDGNLLFVDTRPGSRYGCVTEFDKVGAEDVGPRWVSISALLAELADSLEHGTVFDGCWAPTVADGRLEWHYQQ
;
A
#
# COMPACT_ATOMS: atom_id res chain seq x y z
N MET A 1 -0.55 6.14 31.76
CA MET A 1 -0.50 6.58 30.36
C MET A 1 0.16 5.47 29.60
N GLU A 2 -0.64 4.76 28.81
CA GLU A 2 -0.15 3.66 27.98
C GLU A 2 0.88 4.21 26.97
N TRP A 3 1.91 3.45 26.69
CA TRP A 3 2.83 3.74 25.61
C TRP A 3 3.26 2.44 24.95
N PHE A 4 3.56 2.50 23.65
CA PHE A 4 4.29 1.44 22.99
C PHE A 4 5.26 2.00 21.94
N VAL A 5 6.26 1.20 21.61
CA VAL A 5 7.14 1.38 20.47
C VAL A 5 7.32 0.04 19.76
N SER A 6 7.13 0.03 18.44
CA SER A 6 7.31 -1.13 17.57
C SER A 6 8.34 -0.83 16.49
N CYS A 7 9.34 -1.69 16.35
CA CYS A 7 10.35 -1.61 15.30
C CYS A 7 10.34 -2.87 14.44
N TRP A 8 10.36 -2.72 13.12
CA TRP A 8 10.42 -3.85 12.18
C TRP A 8 11.86 -4.32 11.95
N HIS A 9 12.09 -5.62 12.04
CA HIS A 9 13.39 -6.25 11.79
C HIS A 9 13.35 -7.01 10.47
N ALA A 10 13.79 -6.36 9.38
CA ALA A 10 13.79 -6.93 8.03
C ALA A 10 14.54 -8.27 7.95
N ALA A 11 15.67 -8.40 8.65
CA ALA A 11 16.46 -9.65 8.65
C ALA A 11 15.81 -10.81 9.43
N LEU A 12 14.81 -10.52 10.29
CA LEU A 12 14.10 -11.52 11.09
C LEU A 12 12.63 -11.68 10.68
N GLY A 13 12.12 -10.84 9.76
CA GLY A 13 10.73 -10.84 9.32
C GLY A 13 9.72 -10.64 10.44
N LYS A 14 10.04 -9.84 11.47
CA LYS A 14 9.14 -9.64 12.62
C LYS A 14 9.29 -8.27 13.28
N ASN A 15 8.24 -7.85 13.98
CA ASN A 15 8.26 -6.67 14.85
C ASN A 15 8.82 -6.99 16.24
N THR A 16 9.59 -6.05 16.79
CA THR A 16 9.87 -6.00 18.24
C THR A 16 8.98 -4.94 18.86
N LEU A 17 7.95 -5.39 19.58
CA LEU A 17 7.05 -4.53 20.34
C LEU A 17 7.56 -4.36 21.78
N ARG A 18 7.53 -3.12 22.27
CA ARG A 18 7.71 -2.77 23.69
C ARG A 18 6.53 -1.92 24.11
N THR A 19 5.91 -2.24 25.23
CA THR A 19 4.74 -1.56 25.74
C THR A 19 4.83 -1.42 27.26
N GLY A 20 4.11 -0.45 27.82
CA GLY A 20 3.96 -0.30 29.25
C GLY A 20 3.09 0.90 29.63
N ASP A 21 3.10 1.20 30.92
CA ASP A 21 2.38 2.33 31.51
C ASP A 21 3.34 3.29 32.19
N ALA A 22 3.11 4.58 31.98
CA ALA A 22 3.84 5.65 32.66
C ALA A 22 2.90 6.56 33.47
N VAL A 23 3.47 7.20 34.50
CA VAL A 23 2.73 8.10 35.40
C VAL A 23 2.27 9.39 34.70
N ASP A 24 3.01 9.83 33.68
CA ASP A 24 2.72 11.01 32.89
C ASP A 24 3.35 10.90 31.49
N ARG A 25 3.09 11.90 30.64
CA ARG A 25 3.59 11.96 29.26
C ARG A 25 5.11 12.04 29.17
N ALA A 26 5.75 12.76 30.08
CA ALA A 26 7.21 12.91 30.06
C ALA A 26 7.88 11.55 30.35
N ALA A 27 7.36 10.83 31.34
CA ALA A 27 7.80 9.48 31.67
C ALA A 27 7.49 8.47 30.53
N ALA A 28 6.34 8.59 29.86
CA ALA A 28 6.02 7.76 28.69
C ALA A 28 7.00 8.01 27.53
N MET A 29 7.29 9.29 27.25
CA MET A 29 8.25 9.69 26.23
C MET A 29 9.65 9.16 26.52
N ASP A 30 10.11 9.26 27.76
CA ASP A 30 11.41 8.73 28.17
C ASP A 30 11.47 7.20 28.06
N ALA A 31 10.38 6.51 28.40
CA ALA A 31 10.27 5.07 28.22
C ALA A 31 10.32 4.67 26.73
N VAL A 32 9.57 5.33 25.86
CA VAL A 32 9.60 5.11 24.40
C VAL A 32 11.00 5.34 23.82
N LEU A 33 11.67 6.42 24.22
CA LEU A 33 13.03 6.73 23.74
C LEU A 33 14.03 5.66 24.18
N GLY A 34 13.97 5.24 25.45
CA GLY A 34 14.84 4.22 26.02
C GLY A 34 14.61 2.85 25.38
N GLU A 35 13.35 2.38 25.39
CA GLU A 35 12.96 1.07 24.91
C GLU A 35 13.05 0.97 23.39
N GLY A 36 12.76 2.03 22.64
CA GLY A 36 12.89 2.05 21.18
C GLY A 36 14.36 1.93 20.77
N ARG A 37 15.28 2.67 21.42
CA ARG A 37 16.72 2.52 21.17
C ARG A 37 17.24 1.16 21.64
N HIS A 38 16.72 0.63 22.73
CA HIS A 38 17.08 -0.70 23.20
C HIS A 38 16.58 -1.79 22.23
N ALA A 39 15.36 -1.69 21.71
CA ALA A 39 14.80 -2.63 20.74
C ALA A 39 15.64 -2.69 19.46
N VAL A 40 16.10 -1.54 18.96
CA VAL A 40 17.03 -1.46 17.82
C VAL A 40 18.39 -2.11 18.15
N ARG A 41 18.92 -1.88 19.36
CA ARG A 41 20.27 -2.36 19.77
C ARG A 41 20.31 -3.82 20.19
N ALA A 42 19.24 -4.35 20.78
CA ALA A 42 19.18 -5.70 21.33
C ALA A 42 19.18 -6.80 20.26
N THR A 43 19.13 -6.40 18.98
CA THR A 43 19.10 -7.32 17.85
C THR A 43 20.44 -7.25 17.12
N GLU A 44 21.50 -7.74 17.79
CA GLU A 44 22.85 -7.79 17.23
C GLU A 44 22.84 -8.50 15.87
N GLY A 45 23.09 -7.75 14.79
CA GLY A 45 23.27 -8.28 13.43
C GLY A 45 22.03 -8.29 12.52
N ALA A 46 20.85 -7.85 12.98
CA ALA A 46 19.67 -7.71 12.12
C ALA A 46 19.51 -6.28 11.61
N ALA A 47 19.29 -6.11 10.29
CA ALA A 47 18.88 -4.82 9.74
C ALA A 47 17.49 -4.45 10.31
N VAL A 48 17.43 -3.36 11.06
CA VAL A 48 16.18 -2.76 11.55
C VAL A 48 15.82 -1.64 10.58
N GLU A 49 14.57 -1.57 10.15
CA GLU A 49 14.12 -0.43 9.37
C GLU A 49 14.13 0.84 10.22
N ASP A 50 14.38 1.98 9.57
CA ASP A 50 14.47 3.27 10.27
C ASP A 50 13.11 3.72 10.85
N MET A 51 12.00 3.17 10.36
CA MET A 51 10.66 3.56 10.77
C MET A 51 10.15 2.74 11.96
N ALA A 52 9.81 3.43 13.05
CA ALA A 52 9.19 2.86 14.23
C ALA A 52 7.78 3.42 14.45
N TYR A 53 6.88 2.58 14.95
CA TYR A 53 5.53 2.96 15.32
C TYR A 53 5.49 3.29 16.81
N VAL A 54 5.02 4.50 17.16
CA VAL A 54 5.02 5.00 18.54
C VAL A 54 3.62 5.43 18.96
N LYS A 55 3.19 4.99 20.14
CA LYS A 55 1.97 5.48 20.81
C LYS A 55 2.31 6.03 22.20
N ILE A 56 1.72 7.17 22.55
CA ILE A 56 1.78 7.78 23.89
C ILE A 56 0.39 8.28 24.27
N GLY A 57 -0.28 7.59 25.20
CA GLY A 57 -1.70 7.80 25.44
C GLY A 57 -2.51 7.49 24.19
N ASP A 58 -3.39 8.40 23.78
CA ASP A 58 -4.20 8.24 22.56
C ASP A 58 -3.50 8.76 21.30
N GLU A 59 -2.29 9.31 21.43
CA GLU A 59 -1.53 9.85 20.31
C GLU A 59 -0.62 8.81 19.68
N LEU A 60 -0.54 8.83 18.36
CA LEU A 60 0.15 7.84 17.55
C LEU A 60 1.00 8.52 16.48
N GLY A 61 2.17 7.98 16.15
CA GLY A 61 2.98 8.50 15.05
C GLY A 61 4.00 7.50 14.50
N ASN A 62 4.27 7.64 13.20
CA ASN A 62 5.41 7.01 12.52
C ASN A 62 6.66 7.88 12.71
N VAL A 63 7.72 7.31 13.28
CA VAL A 63 8.91 8.04 13.73
C VAL A 63 10.16 7.38 13.21
N SER A 64 11.02 8.16 12.54
CA SER A 64 12.36 7.74 12.12
C SER A 64 13.47 8.31 13.01
N GLY A 65 14.61 7.62 13.05
CA GLY A 65 15.81 8.05 13.78
C GLY A 65 16.14 7.25 15.04
N PHE A 66 15.41 6.17 15.34
CA PHE A 66 15.78 5.28 16.45
C PHE A 66 17.09 4.51 16.17
N ILE A 67 17.42 4.30 14.89
CA ILE A 67 18.68 3.67 14.44
C ILE A 67 19.86 4.66 14.40
N ASP A 68 19.60 5.97 14.40
CA ASP A 68 20.66 6.99 14.37
C ASP A 68 21.21 7.22 15.78
N LEU A 69 22.46 6.77 15.98
CA LEU A 69 23.19 6.90 17.24
C LEU A 69 23.69 8.33 17.50
N ASN A 70 23.76 9.17 16.46
CA ASN A 70 24.18 10.56 16.57
C ASN A 70 22.99 11.50 16.82
N LEU A 71 21.76 11.02 16.63
CA LEU A 71 20.56 11.78 16.91
C LEU A 71 20.37 11.92 18.42
N GLY A 72 20.36 13.16 18.92
CA GLY A 72 20.12 13.44 20.35
C GLY A 72 18.70 13.07 20.79
N SER A 73 18.52 12.78 22.08
CA SER A 73 17.20 12.46 22.65
C SER A 73 16.19 13.60 22.50
N ASP A 74 16.63 14.85 22.60
CA ASP A 74 15.76 16.02 22.44
C ASP A 74 15.25 16.16 21.00
N GLU A 75 16.10 15.87 20.02
CA GLU A 75 15.74 15.88 18.60
C GLU A 75 14.79 14.72 18.27
N LEU A 76 15.05 13.50 18.80
CA LEU A 76 14.14 12.37 18.61
C LEU A 76 12.79 12.60 19.31
N ARG A 77 12.79 13.24 20.48
CA ARG A 77 11.56 13.68 21.17
C ARG A 77 10.75 14.64 20.30
N ALA A 78 11.40 15.67 19.74
CA ALA A 78 10.75 16.61 18.83
C ALA A 78 10.15 15.91 17.60
N ARG A 79 10.83 14.88 17.08
CA ARG A 79 10.30 14.06 15.97
C ARG A 79 9.07 13.25 16.36
N ILE A 80 9.06 12.64 17.55
CA ILE A 80 7.90 11.91 18.08
C ILE A 80 6.72 12.88 18.23
N GLU A 81 6.94 14.02 18.89
CA GLU A 81 5.89 15.03 19.09
C GLU A 81 5.33 15.54 17.76
N LYS A 82 6.21 15.82 16.78
CA LYS A 82 5.79 16.23 15.44
C LYS A 82 5.03 15.13 14.70
N ALA A 83 5.39 13.86 14.87
CA ALA A 83 4.68 12.74 14.26
C ALA A 83 3.29 12.54 14.86
N CYS A 84 3.18 12.56 16.19
CA CYS A 84 1.91 12.52 16.91
C CYS A 84 1.01 13.72 16.56
N ALA A 85 1.56 14.93 16.50
CA ALA A 85 0.81 16.13 16.12
C ALA A 85 0.29 16.04 14.67
N ARG A 86 1.11 15.58 13.72
CA ARG A 86 0.66 15.38 12.33
C ARG A 86 -0.46 14.36 12.23
N MET A 87 -0.36 13.25 12.97
CA MET A 87 -1.40 12.23 12.97
C MET A 87 -2.68 12.77 13.63
N HIS A 88 -2.57 13.48 14.74
CA HIS A 88 -3.70 14.08 15.43
C HIS A 88 -4.38 15.18 14.60
N GLU A 89 -3.61 16.05 13.93
CA GLU A 89 -4.14 17.05 13.00
C GLU A 89 -4.83 16.38 11.80
N ARG A 90 -4.32 15.24 11.33
CA ARG A 90 -4.95 14.43 10.29
C ARG A 90 -6.28 13.86 10.79
N THR A 91 -6.32 13.23 11.96
CA THR A 91 -7.54 12.70 12.57
C THR A 91 -8.57 13.80 12.88
N ALA A 92 -8.14 14.94 13.42
CA ALA A 92 -9.02 16.07 13.72
C ALA A 92 -9.53 16.78 12.44
N ALA A 93 -8.76 16.79 11.36
CA ALA A 93 -9.23 17.28 10.06
C ALA A 93 -10.29 16.35 9.44
N LEU A 94 -10.15 15.04 9.64
CA LEU A 94 -11.13 14.02 9.24
C LEU A 94 -12.43 14.13 10.07
N GLU A 95 -12.33 14.32 11.38
CA GLU A 95 -13.48 14.54 12.28
C GLU A 95 -14.16 15.92 12.07
N GLY A 96 -13.39 16.94 11.72
CA GLY A 96 -13.91 18.28 11.41
C GLY A 96 -14.68 18.32 10.08
N ALA A 97 -14.26 17.51 9.09
CA ALA A 97 -14.94 17.37 7.81
C ALA A 97 -16.30 16.65 7.92
N THR A 98 -16.48 15.80 8.94
CA THR A 98 -17.74 15.07 9.20
C THR A 98 -18.85 15.92 9.84
N GLN A 99 -18.52 17.06 10.48
CA GLN A 99 -19.51 17.89 11.21
C GLN A 99 -20.11 19.06 10.42
N THR A 100 -19.50 19.51 9.33
CA THR A 100 -20.10 20.53 8.45
C THR A 100 -21.01 19.88 7.42
N SER A 101 -22.32 19.88 7.68
CA SER A 101 -23.33 19.48 6.69
C SER A 101 -23.15 20.30 5.40
N SER A 102 -22.80 19.64 4.30
CA SER A 102 -22.78 20.20 2.94
C SER A 102 -22.90 19.06 1.90
N PRO A 103 -23.35 19.39 0.67
CA PRO A 103 -24.13 18.51 -0.22
C PRO A 103 -23.23 17.48 -0.95
N PRO A 104 -23.77 16.60 -1.84
CA PRO A 104 -23.23 15.25 -2.05
C PRO A 104 -21.74 15.31 -2.38
N VAL A 105 -20.97 14.53 -1.62
CA VAL A 105 -19.53 14.37 -1.75
C VAL A 105 -19.21 14.07 -3.21
N VAL A 106 -18.60 15.03 -3.89
CA VAL A 106 -17.93 14.76 -5.15
C VAL A 106 -16.73 13.91 -4.77
N ALA A 107 -16.82 12.60 -5.00
CA ALA A 107 -15.73 11.67 -4.76
C ALA A 107 -14.43 12.24 -5.35
N PRO A 108 -13.28 12.16 -4.64
CA PRO A 108 -12.03 12.72 -5.09
C PRO A 108 -11.75 12.34 -6.56
N PRO A 109 -11.30 13.29 -7.39
CA PRO A 109 -11.11 13.05 -8.81
C PRO A 109 -10.03 11.99 -9.01
N VAL A 110 -10.19 11.18 -10.06
CA VAL A 110 -9.13 10.29 -10.52
C VAL A 110 -7.89 11.09 -10.88
N LEU A 111 -6.72 10.68 -10.40
CA LEU A 111 -5.45 11.32 -10.75
C LEU A 111 -5.17 11.18 -12.25
N SER A 112 -5.40 9.98 -12.78
CA SER A 112 -5.31 9.65 -14.20
C SER A 112 -6.69 9.52 -14.83
N SER A 113 -7.00 10.41 -15.77
CA SER A 113 -8.28 10.43 -16.47
C SER A 113 -8.27 9.65 -17.80
N THR A 114 -7.24 8.84 -18.05
CA THR A 114 -7.15 8.00 -19.26
C THR A 114 -8.39 7.11 -19.34
N PRO A 115 -9.19 7.16 -20.41
CA PRO A 115 -10.40 6.35 -20.50
C PRO A 115 -10.10 4.85 -20.45
N ALA A 116 -11.01 4.07 -19.87
CA ALA A 116 -10.94 2.62 -19.92
C ALA A 116 -10.99 2.11 -21.38
N GLY A 117 -10.20 1.07 -21.66
CA GLY A 117 -10.03 0.47 -22.98
C GLY A 117 -9.76 -1.02 -22.89
N SER A 118 -8.99 -1.56 -23.82
CA SER A 118 -8.51 -2.94 -23.75
C SER A 118 -7.20 -3.00 -22.96
N VAL A 119 -7.02 -4.04 -22.14
CA VAL A 119 -5.73 -4.32 -21.48
C VAL A 119 -4.66 -4.75 -22.47
N THR A 120 -5.03 -5.41 -23.57
CA THR A 120 -4.10 -5.99 -24.53
C THR A 120 -3.17 -4.95 -25.17
N GLU A 121 -3.71 -3.82 -25.63
CA GLU A 121 -2.91 -2.80 -26.32
C GLU A 121 -1.79 -2.20 -25.43
N PRO A 122 -2.07 -1.67 -24.22
CA PRO A 122 -1.01 -1.18 -23.35
C PRO A 122 -0.11 -2.31 -22.83
N TRP A 123 -0.63 -3.52 -22.64
CA TRP A 123 0.20 -4.66 -22.26
C TRP A 123 1.21 -5.03 -23.34
N ASP A 124 0.81 -5.13 -24.60
CA ASP A 124 1.70 -5.45 -25.73
C ASP A 124 2.86 -4.46 -25.83
N ARG A 125 2.59 -3.17 -25.55
CA ARG A 125 3.62 -2.11 -25.47
C ARG A 125 4.59 -2.33 -24.32
N ILE A 126 4.08 -2.64 -23.12
CA ILE A 126 4.89 -2.96 -21.94
C ILE A 126 5.75 -4.20 -22.21
N GLU A 127 5.17 -5.28 -22.73
CA GLU A 127 5.88 -6.51 -23.06
C GLU A 127 6.99 -6.27 -24.10
N GLN A 128 6.70 -5.51 -25.16
CA GLN A 128 7.70 -5.13 -26.14
C GLN A 128 8.85 -4.34 -25.50
N TRP A 129 8.53 -3.39 -24.62
CA TRP A 129 9.54 -2.60 -23.92
C TRP A 129 10.39 -3.47 -22.98
N LEU A 130 9.75 -4.35 -22.20
CA LEU A 130 10.43 -5.28 -21.30
C LEU A 130 11.34 -6.23 -22.08
N GLY A 131 10.88 -6.77 -23.21
CA GLY A 131 11.71 -7.63 -24.06
C GLY A 131 12.93 -6.93 -24.64
N ALA A 132 12.83 -5.62 -24.92
CA ALA A 132 13.95 -4.84 -25.44
C ALA A 132 14.99 -4.46 -24.37
N HIS A 133 14.56 -4.22 -23.12
CA HIS A 133 15.41 -3.70 -22.05
C HIS A 133 15.81 -4.74 -20.99
N LEU A 134 14.98 -5.77 -20.79
CA LEU A 134 15.13 -6.83 -19.79
C LEU A 134 14.99 -8.21 -20.47
N PRO A 135 15.90 -8.60 -21.37
CA PRO A 135 15.73 -9.78 -22.24
C PRO A 135 15.74 -11.13 -21.50
N GLU A 136 16.16 -11.16 -20.23
CA GLU A 136 16.13 -12.36 -19.38
C GLU A 136 14.76 -12.58 -18.73
N VAL A 137 13.88 -11.58 -18.77
CA VAL A 137 12.53 -11.66 -18.19
C VAL A 137 11.65 -12.50 -19.10
N THR A 138 11.03 -13.52 -18.51
CA THR A 138 10.04 -14.36 -19.18
C THR A 138 8.64 -13.94 -18.74
N ILE A 139 7.80 -13.61 -19.73
CA ILE A 139 6.41 -13.22 -19.52
C ILE A 139 5.53 -14.38 -19.99
N ILE A 140 4.72 -14.91 -19.08
CA ILE A 140 3.80 -16.02 -19.35
C ILE A 140 2.48 -15.70 -18.67
N GLY A 141 1.40 -15.72 -19.45
CA GLY A 141 0.04 -15.61 -18.96
C GLY A 141 -0.41 -16.81 -18.12
N ALA A 142 -1.28 -16.55 -17.16
CA ALA A 142 -1.96 -17.60 -16.43
C ALA A 142 -2.91 -18.39 -17.34
N SER A 143 -3.03 -19.69 -17.08
CA SER A 143 -4.01 -20.52 -17.79
C SER A 143 -5.44 -20.18 -17.36
N VAL A 144 -6.40 -20.30 -18.28
CA VAL A 144 -7.84 -20.09 -18.02
C VAL A 144 -8.30 -20.80 -16.76
N GLY A 145 -7.96 -22.09 -16.61
CA GLY A 145 -8.35 -22.87 -15.44
C GLY A 145 -7.71 -22.41 -14.13
N SER A 146 -6.58 -21.69 -14.16
CA SER A 146 -5.99 -21.09 -12.96
C SER A 146 -6.68 -19.81 -12.57
N ILE A 147 -7.04 -18.98 -13.56
CA ILE A 147 -7.85 -17.77 -13.35
C ILE A 147 -9.22 -18.15 -12.78
N GLU A 148 -9.89 -19.17 -13.34
CA GLU A 148 -11.17 -19.68 -12.84
C GLU A 148 -11.09 -20.10 -11.35
N ARG A 149 -10.02 -20.80 -10.95
CA ARG A 149 -9.82 -21.19 -9.54
C ARG A 149 -9.63 -19.97 -8.63
N ALA A 150 -8.92 -18.94 -9.08
CA ALA A 150 -8.70 -17.74 -8.30
C ALA A 150 -9.99 -16.91 -8.14
N VAL A 151 -10.80 -16.84 -9.20
CA VAL A 151 -12.14 -16.23 -9.15
C VAL A 151 -13.05 -16.99 -8.18
N GLU A 152 -13.05 -18.32 -8.22
CA GLU A 152 -13.80 -19.14 -7.27
C GLU A 152 -13.34 -18.91 -5.83
N ALA A 153 -12.02 -18.86 -5.58
CA ALA A 153 -11.45 -18.68 -4.25
C ALA A 153 -11.71 -17.29 -3.64
N THR A 154 -11.82 -16.25 -4.47
CA THR A 154 -12.11 -14.88 -4.01
C THR A 154 -13.60 -14.61 -3.84
N GLU A 155 -14.46 -15.42 -4.46
CA GLU A 155 -15.92 -15.23 -4.56
C GLU A 155 -16.32 -13.89 -5.23
N VAL A 156 -15.37 -13.21 -5.86
CA VAL A 156 -15.58 -11.93 -6.55
C VAL A 156 -15.53 -12.15 -8.04
N THR A 157 -16.59 -11.77 -8.75
CA THR A 157 -16.55 -11.67 -10.21
C THR A 157 -15.78 -10.40 -10.57
N GLY A 158 -14.46 -10.52 -10.73
CA GLY A 158 -13.59 -9.39 -11.09
C GLY A 158 -13.96 -8.76 -12.44
N PRO A 159 -13.55 -7.50 -12.70
CA PRO A 159 -13.72 -6.91 -14.02
C PRO A 159 -12.97 -7.73 -15.07
N GLN A 160 -13.49 -7.76 -16.30
CA GLN A 160 -12.87 -8.48 -17.43
C GLN A 160 -11.40 -8.07 -17.63
N GLU A 161 -11.06 -6.81 -17.37
CA GLU A 161 -9.68 -6.33 -17.47
C GLU A 161 -8.71 -7.05 -16.52
N LEU A 162 -9.16 -7.46 -15.32
CA LEU A 162 -8.30 -8.21 -14.40
C LEU A 162 -8.01 -9.62 -14.94
N VAL A 163 -9.03 -10.27 -15.52
CA VAL A 163 -8.89 -11.55 -16.21
C VAL A 163 -7.94 -11.42 -17.41
N ASP A 164 -8.09 -10.37 -18.20
CA ASP A 164 -7.24 -10.11 -19.36
C ASP A 164 -5.79 -9.85 -18.94
N LEU A 165 -5.56 -9.08 -17.87
CA LEU A 165 -4.22 -8.85 -17.31
C LEU A 165 -3.54 -10.17 -16.92
N PHE A 166 -4.23 -11.02 -16.15
CA PHE A 166 -3.66 -12.31 -15.77
C PHE A 166 -3.50 -13.27 -16.95
N GLY A 167 -4.33 -13.15 -17.98
CA GLY A 167 -4.18 -13.89 -19.24
C GLY A 167 -2.92 -13.50 -20.02
N HIS A 168 -2.42 -12.28 -19.82
CA HIS A 168 -1.17 -11.78 -20.38
C HIS A 168 0.04 -12.08 -19.49
N ILE A 169 -0.12 -11.94 -18.16
CA ILE A 169 0.95 -12.20 -17.19
C ILE A 169 0.41 -12.85 -15.90
N GLY A 170 0.87 -14.06 -15.60
CA GLY A 170 0.55 -14.79 -14.38
C GLY A 170 1.45 -14.46 -13.19
N GLY A 171 2.11 -13.30 -13.20
CA GLY A 171 3.19 -12.92 -12.28
C GLY A 171 4.59 -13.14 -12.86
N PHE A 172 5.61 -12.50 -12.26
CA PHE A 172 7.00 -12.73 -12.62
C PHE A 172 7.60 -13.90 -11.84
N PRO A 173 8.56 -14.64 -12.41
CA PRO A 173 9.34 -15.62 -11.65
C PRO A 173 9.98 -14.97 -10.41
N ARG A 174 9.96 -15.69 -9.29
CA ARG A 174 10.46 -15.17 -7.99
C ARG A 174 11.93 -14.74 -8.02
N ASP A 175 12.71 -15.30 -8.93
CA ASP A 175 14.12 -15.01 -9.15
C ASP A 175 14.38 -13.88 -10.17
N ALA A 176 13.40 -13.52 -11.00
CA ALA A 176 13.54 -12.51 -12.06
C ALA A 176 13.49 -11.06 -11.55
N TRP A 177 13.09 -10.85 -10.29
CA TRP A 177 13.02 -9.54 -9.59
C TRP A 177 12.67 -8.35 -10.49
N VAL A 178 11.49 -8.39 -11.10
CA VAL A 178 10.99 -7.33 -11.98
C VAL A 178 10.06 -6.41 -11.19
N GLN A 179 10.54 -5.21 -10.89
CA GLN A 179 9.74 -4.18 -10.23
C GLN A 179 8.92 -3.41 -11.28
N LEU A 180 7.88 -4.06 -11.83
CA LEU A 180 7.06 -3.48 -12.90
C LEU A 180 6.37 -2.18 -12.46
N PHE A 181 5.89 -2.12 -11.22
CA PHE A 181 5.30 -0.92 -10.63
C PHE A 181 6.26 -0.33 -9.59
N PRO A 182 6.29 1.00 -9.41
CA PRO A 182 7.01 1.58 -8.30
C PRO A 182 6.47 1.02 -6.98
N VAL A 183 7.38 0.67 -6.08
CA VAL A 183 7.15 0.14 -4.72
C VAL A 183 6.29 -1.13 -4.58
N HIS A 184 5.66 -1.62 -5.65
CA HIS A 184 4.79 -2.81 -5.65
C HIS A 184 5.37 -3.94 -6.51
N GLU A 185 5.14 -5.18 -6.09
CA GLU A 185 5.41 -6.36 -6.91
C GLU A 185 4.11 -6.86 -7.54
N LEU A 186 4.11 -7.12 -8.86
CA LEU A 186 2.97 -7.77 -9.50
C LEU A 186 2.78 -9.16 -8.90
N PHE A 187 1.56 -9.46 -8.46
CA PHE A 187 1.22 -10.74 -7.88
C PHE A 187 1.02 -11.81 -8.95
N ASP A 188 1.34 -13.06 -8.60
CA ASP A 188 0.73 -14.21 -9.24
C ASP A 188 -0.67 -14.45 -8.64
N LEU A 189 -1.44 -15.36 -9.25
CA LEU A 189 -2.81 -15.63 -8.80
C LEU A 189 -2.89 -16.18 -7.37
N ASP A 190 -1.91 -17.00 -6.97
CA ASP A 190 -1.87 -17.58 -5.62
C ASP A 190 -1.64 -16.46 -4.58
N ARG A 191 -0.68 -15.56 -4.84
CA ARG A 191 -0.40 -14.41 -3.98
C ARG A 191 -1.56 -13.42 -3.93
N MET A 192 -2.26 -13.16 -5.04
CA MET A 192 -3.48 -12.35 -5.03
C MET A 192 -4.51 -12.91 -4.03
N VAL A 193 -4.75 -14.23 -4.08
CA VAL A 193 -5.74 -14.88 -3.20
C VAL A 193 -5.28 -14.83 -1.74
N ASP A 194 -4.02 -15.16 -1.49
CA ASP A 194 -3.45 -15.20 -0.14
C ASP A 194 -3.41 -13.82 0.52
N GLU A 195 -2.94 -12.79 -0.20
CA GLU A 195 -2.85 -11.41 0.30
C GLU A 195 -4.25 -10.83 0.54
N ARG A 196 -5.20 -11.06 -0.38
CA ARG A 196 -6.59 -10.64 -0.16
C ARG A 196 -7.18 -11.28 1.10
N ARG A 197 -6.96 -12.58 1.30
CA ARG A 197 -7.44 -13.28 2.48
C ARG A 197 -6.81 -12.70 3.76
N LEU A 198 -5.49 -12.47 3.73
CA LEU A 198 -4.76 -11.91 4.86
C LEU A 198 -5.30 -10.53 5.25
N GLU A 199 -5.50 -9.63 4.29
CA GLU A 199 -6.03 -8.29 4.60
C GLU A 199 -7.46 -8.34 5.13
N LEU A 200 -8.33 -9.20 4.58
CA LEU A 200 -9.68 -9.38 5.12
C LEU A 200 -9.68 -9.88 6.57
N GLU A 201 -8.74 -10.76 6.92
CA GLU A 201 -8.57 -11.25 8.29
C GLU A 201 -8.06 -10.13 9.21
N VAL A 202 -6.98 -9.44 8.83
CA VAL A 202 -6.35 -8.38 9.63
C VAL A 202 -7.31 -7.21 9.86
N TRP A 203 -7.92 -6.69 8.79
CA TRP A 203 -8.82 -5.54 8.90
C TRP A 203 -10.16 -5.91 9.53
N GLY A 204 -10.64 -7.14 9.32
CA GLY A 204 -11.81 -7.66 10.02
C GLY A 204 -11.61 -7.72 11.53
N GLU A 205 -10.44 -8.17 12.01
CA GLU A 205 -10.10 -8.15 13.44
C GLU A 205 -10.01 -6.71 13.99
N LEU A 206 -9.40 -5.78 13.24
CA LEU A 206 -9.30 -4.38 13.64
C LEU A 206 -10.68 -3.70 13.73
N ASP A 207 -11.56 -3.97 12.78
CA ASP A 207 -12.93 -3.45 12.76
C ASP A 207 -13.75 -4.00 13.94
N GLU A 208 -13.61 -5.30 14.25
CA GLU A 208 -14.26 -5.92 15.41
C GLU A 208 -13.76 -5.31 16.73
N ASP A 209 -12.44 -5.16 16.89
CA ASP A 209 -11.82 -4.55 18.08
C ASP A 209 -12.22 -3.07 18.26
N ALA A 210 -12.40 -2.34 17.15
CA ALA A 210 -12.86 -0.95 17.15
C ALA A 210 -14.38 -0.82 17.35
N GLY A 211 -15.14 -1.92 17.25
CA GLY A 211 -16.60 -1.91 17.28
C GLY A 211 -17.21 -1.22 16.05
N ALA A 212 -16.55 -1.30 14.91
CA ALA A 212 -17.02 -0.74 13.65
C ALA A 212 -18.28 -1.48 13.16
N GLU A 213 -19.22 -0.73 12.60
CA GLU A 213 -20.42 -1.32 12.00
C GLU A 213 -20.11 -1.85 10.60
N PRO A 214 -20.71 -2.97 10.16
CA PRO A 214 -20.50 -3.50 8.83
C PRO A 214 -20.82 -2.47 7.74
N LEU A 215 -19.86 -2.27 6.83
CA LEU A 215 -20.03 -1.40 5.66
C LEU A 215 -21.07 -1.96 4.71
N ALA A 216 -22.23 -1.30 4.63
CA ALA A 216 -23.30 -1.66 3.70
C ALA A 216 -23.52 -0.55 2.67
N GLY A 217 -23.40 -0.90 1.38
CA GLY A 217 -23.86 -0.07 0.27
C GLY A 217 -22.93 1.07 -0.17
N SER A 218 -21.64 1.03 0.17
CA SER A 218 -20.64 1.93 -0.42
C SER A 218 -20.44 1.64 -1.91
N ALA A 219 -20.21 2.67 -2.70
CA ALA A 219 -19.96 2.53 -4.13
C ALA A 219 -18.46 2.44 -4.43
N ALA A 220 -18.10 1.86 -5.58
CA ALA A 220 -16.71 1.84 -6.01
C ALA A 220 -16.10 3.24 -6.05
N GLY A 221 -14.87 3.35 -5.56
CA GLY A 221 -14.09 4.57 -5.45
C GLY A 221 -14.51 5.52 -4.34
N GLU A 222 -15.46 5.14 -3.48
CA GLU A 222 -15.73 5.81 -2.21
C GLU A 222 -14.81 5.23 -1.13
N ALA A 223 -14.24 6.09 -0.29
CA ALA A 223 -13.46 5.65 0.85
C ALA A 223 -14.34 4.90 1.87
N VAL A 224 -13.79 3.83 2.43
CA VAL A 224 -14.35 2.92 3.43
C VAL A 224 -13.42 2.70 4.62
N GLU A 225 -12.17 3.16 4.56
CA GLU A 225 -11.19 3.17 5.66
C GLU A 225 -10.87 1.77 6.22
N THR A 226 -11.17 0.71 5.47
CA THR A 226 -10.92 -0.68 5.82
C THR A 226 -10.76 -1.53 4.54
N PHE A 227 -10.31 -2.77 4.68
CA PHE A 227 -10.18 -3.68 3.55
C PHE A 227 -11.46 -4.50 3.37
N VAL A 228 -12.22 -4.22 2.31
CA VAL A 228 -13.49 -4.91 2.01
C VAL A 228 -13.33 -6.05 1.00
N SER A 229 -14.30 -6.97 0.99
CA SER A 229 -14.24 -8.18 0.14
C SER A 229 -14.16 -7.86 -1.36
N GLU A 230 -14.73 -6.76 -1.78
CA GLU A 230 -14.74 -6.30 -3.17
C GLU A 230 -13.43 -5.66 -3.62
N PHE A 231 -12.43 -5.54 -2.75
CA PHE A 231 -11.08 -5.14 -3.13
C PHE A 231 -10.29 -6.38 -3.56
N VAL A 232 -9.84 -6.38 -4.81
CA VAL A 232 -9.03 -7.47 -5.37
C VAL A 232 -7.63 -6.95 -5.66
N PRO A 233 -6.62 -7.28 -4.82
CA PRO A 233 -5.25 -6.82 -5.00
C PRO A 233 -4.57 -7.56 -6.15
N PHE A 234 -3.82 -6.86 -6.99
CA PHE A 234 -3.08 -7.47 -8.11
C PHE A 234 -1.58 -7.14 -8.08
N ALA A 235 -1.17 -6.20 -7.23
CA ALA A 235 0.23 -5.96 -6.92
C ALA A 235 0.37 -5.46 -5.49
N GLY A 236 1.54 -5.65 -4.88
CA GLY A 236 1.72 -5.30 -3.48
C GLY A 236 3.11 -5.49 -2.92
N ARG A 237 3.36 -4.86 -1.77
CA ARG A 237 4.52 -5.10 -0.90
C ARG A 237 4.24 -4.59 0.51
N ASP A 238 4.49 -5.43 1.52
CA ASP A 238 4.46 -5.09 2.95
C ASP A 238 3.17 -4.38 3.42
N GLY A 239 2.01 -4.87 2.95
CA GLY A 239 0.68 -4.32 3.26
C GLY A 239 0.28 -3.08 2.45
N ASN A 240 1.11 -2.65 1.50
CA ASN A 240 0.72 -1.64 0.51
C ASN A 240 0.34 -2.35 -0.79
N LEU A 241 -0.89 -2.14 -1.25
CA LEU A 241 -1.49 -2.93 -2.33
C LEU A 241 -2.04 -2.02 -3.42
N LEU A 242 -1.77 -2.36 -4.68
CA LEU A 242 -2.61 -1.90 -5.78
C LEU A 242 -3.76 -2.89 -5.92
N PHE A 243 -4.98 -2.38 -5.84
CA PHE A 243 -6.19 -3.19 -5.95
C PHE A 243 -7.17 -2.61 -6.94
N VAL A 244 -8.00 -3.50 -7.49
CA VAL A 244 -9.17 -3.12 -8.26
C VAL A 244 -10.40 -3.17 -7.37
N ASP A 245 -11.18 -2.09 -7.41
CA ASP A 245 -12.42 -1.96 -6.67
C ASP A 245 -13.59 -2.53 -7.48
N THR A 246 -14.15 -3.65 -7.02
CA THR A 246 -15.26 -4.33 -7.68
C THR A 246 -16.62 -4.02 -7.06
N ARG A 247 -16.71 -3.02 -6.17
CA ARG A 247 -18.01 -2.59 -5.64
C ARG A 247 -18.87 -2.03 -6.76
N PRO A 248 -20.21 -2.14 -6.66
CA PRO A 248 -21.09 -1.54 -7.66
C PRO A 248 -20.91 -0.02 -7.70
N GLY A 249 -21.12 0.60 -8.87
CA GLY A 249 -21.07 2.06 -9.01
C GLY A 249 -20.53 2.51 -10.36
N SER A 250 -20.49 3.82 -10.57
CA SER A 250 -19.96 4.42 -11.80
C SER A 250 -18.44 4.27 -11.95
N ARG A 251 -17.74 3.92 -10.86
CA ARG A 251 -16.30 3.68 -10.83
C ARG A 251 -15.94 2.20 -10.67
N TYR A 252 -16.88 1.27 -10.94
CA TYR A 252 -16.59 -0.16 -10.92
C TYR A 252 -15.35 -0.48 -11.77
N GLY A 253 -14.38 -1.17 -11.18
CA GLY A 253 -13.12 -1.53 -11.83
C GLY A 253 -12.03 -0.46 -11.74
N CYS A 254 -12.25 0.63 -11.00
CA CYS A 254 -11.18 1.62 -10.75
C CYS A 254 -10.05 1.02 -9.92
N VAL A 255 -8.85 1.58 -10.08
CA VAL A 255 -7.66 1.12 -9.38
C VAL A 255 -7.18 2.20 -8.42
N THR A 256 -6.80 1.78 -7.22
CA THR A 256 -6.16 2.64 -6.23
C THR A 256 -5.12 1.88 -5.42
N GLU A 257 -4.36 2.63 -4.63
CA GLU A 257 -3.48 2.09 -3.60
C GLU A 257 -4.25 1.95 -2.29
N PHE A 258 -4.03 0.83 -1.61
CA PHE A 258 -4.35 0.60 -0.22
C PHE A 258 -3.06 0.72 0.58
N ASP A 259 -3.03 1.62 1.56
CA ASP A 259 -1.94 1.80 2.51
C ASP A 259 -2.34 1.17 3.86
N LYS A 260 -1.44 0.40 4.47
CA LYS A 260 -1.70 -0.29 5.74
C LYS A 260 -2.02 0.62 6.94
N VAL A 261 -1.84 1.94 6.81
CA VAL A 261 -2.11 2.93 7.86
C VAL A 261 -3.23 3.90 7.47
N GLY A 262 -3.39 4.20 6.18
CA GLY A 262 -4.36 5.16 5.64
C GLY A 262 -5.37 4.55 4.67
N ALA A 263 -5.45 3.23 4.56
CA ALA A 263 -6.35 2.53 3.65
C ALA A 263 -6.30 3.14 2.23
N GLU A 264 -7.45 3.46 1.65
CA GLU A 264 -7.59 4.09 0.33
C GLU A 264 -7.80 5.62 0.36
N ASP A 265 -7.30 6.33 1.38
CA ASP A 265 -7.51 7.76 1.66
C ASP A 265 -7.34 8.73 0.46
N VAL A 266 -6.55 8.36 -0.54
CA VAL A 266 -6.27 9.21 -1.72
C VAL A 266 -7.37 9.11 -2.79
N GLY A 267 -8.25 8.11 -2.66
CA GLY A 267 -9.26 7.75 -3.65
C GLY A 267 -8.67 7.17 -4.95
N PRO A 268 -9.52 6.81 -5.92
CA PRO A 268 -9.11 6.19 -7.17
C PRO A 268 -8.00 6.94 -7.88
N ARG A 269 -6.89 6.26 -8.18
CA ARG A 269 -5.78 6.84 -8.95
C ARG A 269 -6.01 6.68 -10.46
N TRP A 270 -6.58 5.56 -10.87
CA TRP A 270 -6.94 5.27 -12.26
C TRP A 270 -8.39 4.83 -12.37
N VAL A 271 -9.03 5.18 -13.48
CA VAL A 271 -10.42 4.76 -13.76
C VAL A 271 -10.55 3.27 -14.06
N SER A 272 -9.47 2.58 -14.43
CA SER A 272 -9.44 1.16 -14.79
C SER A 272 -8.01 0.59 -14.80
N ILE A 273 -7.87 -0.74 -14.97
CA ILE A 273 -6.56 -1.40 -15.13
C ILE A 273 -5.94 -1.01 -16.47
N SER A 274 -6.72 -0.97 -17.54
CA SER A 274 -6.25 -0.52 -18.86
C SER A 274 -5.72 0.92 -18.83
N ALA A 275 -6.34 1.81 -18.06
CA ALA A 275 -5.86 3.18 -17.86
C ALA A 275 -4.52 3.24 -17.12
N LEU A 276 -4.35 2.44 -16.06
CA LEU A 276 -3.09 2.29 -15.33
C LEU A 276 -1.98 1.78 -16.26
N LEU A 277 -2.26 0.72 -17.02
CA LEU A 277 -1.26 0.13 -17.93
C LEU A 277 -0.91 1.07 -19.08
N ALA A 278 -1.85 1.87 -19.58
CA ALA A 278 -1.57 2.87 -20.61
C ALA A 278 -0.61 3.94 -20.10
N GLU A 279 -0.82 4.45 -18.88
CA GLU A 279 0.11 5.38 -18.24
C GLU A 279 1.47 4.75 -17.95
N LEU A 280 1.50 3.49 -17.51
CA LEU A 280 2.74 2.74 -17.32
C LEU A 280 3.51 2.59 -18.64
N ALA A 281 2.83 2.22 -19.73
CA ALA A 281 3.44 2.09 -21.05
C ALA A 281 4.03 3.43 -21.52
N ASP A 282 3.28 4.53 -21.36
CA ASP A 282 3.75 5.88 -21.71
C ASP A 282 4.98 6.27 -20.87
N SER A 283 4.98 5.97 -19.59
CA SER A 283 6.10 6.18 -18.66
C SER A 283 7.34 5.41 -19.11
N LEU A 284 7.24 4.10 -19.36
CA LEU A 284 8.35 3.25 -19.77
C LEU A 284 8.94 3.68 -21.12
N GLU A 285 8.11 3.94 -22.12
CA GLU A 285 8.57 4.29 -23.48
C GLU A 285 9.24 5.66 -23.56
N HIS A 286 8.75 6.63 -22.78
CA HIS A 286 9.18 8.03 -22.90
C HIS A 286 10.04 8.51 -21.73
N GLY A 287 10.21 7.69 -20.68
CA GLY A 287 10.87 8.09 -19.44
C GLY A 287 10.11 9.19 -18.69
N THR A 288 8.78 9.25 -18.85
CA THR A 288 7.94 10.23 -18.14
C THR A 288 7.55 9.71 -16.76
N VAL A 289 6.99 10.58 -15.92
CA VAL A 289 6.56 10.18 -14.57
C VAL A 289 5.28 9.33 -14.65
N PHE A 290 5.29 8.19 -13.98
CA PHE A 290 4.14 7.35 -13.65
C PHE A 290 3.58 7.77 -12.28
N ASP A 291 2.27 7.75 -12.14
CA ASP A 291 1.57 8.09 -10.88
C ASP A 291 2.01 9.47 -10.35
N GLY A 292 2.21 10.40 -11.28
CA GLY A 292 2.61 11.79 -11.04
C GLY A 292 4.02 12.01 -10.46
N CYS A 293 4.74 10.98 -10.03
CA CYS A 293 5.99 11.16 -9.27
C CYS A 293 7.08 10.11 -9.47
N TRP A 294 6.87 9.04 -10.24
CA TRP A 294 7.85 7.98 -10.41
C TRP A 294 8.40 7.93 -11.83
N ALA A 295 9.69 8.24 -12.01
CA ALA A 295 10.34 8.10 -13.31
C ALA A 295 11.05 6.73 -13.41
N PRO A 296 10.86 5.99 -14.53
CA PRO A 296 11.53 4.72 -14.74
C PRO A 296 12.98 4.95 -15.18
N THR A 297 13.88 4.04 -14.83
CA THR A 297 15.25 3.98 -15.32
C THR A 297 15.68 2.54 -15.46
N VAL A 298 16.51 2.23 -16.47
CA VAL A 298 17.12 0.91 -16.62
C VAL A 298 18.57 0.99 -16.18
N ALA A 299 18.91 0.27 -15.11
CA ALA A 299 20.25 0.17 -14.57
C ALA A 299 20.62 -1.31 -14.41
N ASP A 300 21.80 -1.70 -14.90
CA ASP A 300 22.33 -3.08 -14.78
C ASP A 300 21.34 -4.19 -15.22
N GLY A 301 20.56 -3.94 -16.28
CA GLY A 301 19.59 -4.88 -16.80
C GLY A 301 18.35 -5.05 -15.91
N ARG A 302 18.04 -4.06 -15.07
CA ARG A 302 16.88 -4.02 -14.17
C ARG A 302 16.11 -2.73 -14.36
N LEU A 303 14.79 -2.81 -14.22
CA LEU A 303 13.92 -1.65 -14.11
C LEU A 303 13.97 -1.13 -12.68
N GLU A 304 14.30 0.15 -12.53
CA GLU A 304 14.30 0.89 -11.27
C GLU A 304 13.36 2.10 -11.39
N TRP A 305 12.83 2.53 -10.24
CA TRP A 305 11.95 3.68 -10.14
C TRP A 305 12.57 4.74 -9.24
N HIS A 306 12.56 6.00 -9.70
CA HIS A 306 13.07 7.13 -8.93
C HIS A 306 11.95 8.12 -8.64
N TYR A 307 11.85 8.51 -7.38
CA TYR A 307 10.90 9.51 -6.94
C TYR A 307 11.34 10.90 -7.43
N GLN A 308 10.45 11.61 -8.11
CA GLN A 308 10.62 12.98 -8.58
C GLN A 308 9.62 13.89 -7.84
N GLN A 309 10.15 14.84 -7.07
CA GLN A 309 9.40 15.93 -6.43
C GLN A 309 9.23 17.12 -7.37
#